data_AF-A0A1D1ZN11-F1
#
_entry.id   AF-A0A1D1ZN11-F1
#
_cell.length_a   1.000
_cell.length_b   1.000
_cell.length_c   1.000
_cell.angle_alpha   90.00
_cell.angle_beta   90.00
_cell.angle_gamma   90.00
#
_symmetry.space_group_name_H-M   'P 1'
#
loop_
_entity.id
_entity.type
_entity.pdbx_description
1 polymer ?
#
loop_
_entity_poly.entity_id
_entity_poly.type
_entity_poly.pdbx_seq_one_letter_code
_entity_poly.pdbx_strand_id
1 'polypeptide(L)'
;MYTLFGQFLIYLTPNQLLAMLLAAAFNQLWAIFNGFLMPYPSIGQGWKWMNRISPSTWSLYGLTCSQLCDQDVPMADLAGQETTVSAFVEEYFGWEYGFIWWCALILLAYCIFFRTASVILLSRVNFLKR
;
A
#
# COMPACT_ATOMS: atom_id res chain seq x y z
N MET A 1 -2.06 2.86 -9.75
CA MET A 1 -1.50 3.67 -8.64
C MET A 1 0.00 3.93 -8.75
N TYR A 2 0.86 2.91 -8.80
CA TYR A 2 2.32 3.09 -8.96
C TYR A 2 2.71 3.95 -10.17
N THR A 3 2.00 3.81 -11.28
CA THR A 3 2.20 4.67 -12.47
C THR A 3 1.84 6.13 -12.22
N LEU A 4 0.77 6.40 -11.45
CA LEU A 4 0.36 7.78 -11.11
C LEU A 4 1.36 8.42 -10.13
N PHE A 5 1.89 7.63 -9.20
CA PHE A 5 2.97 8.06 -8.32
C PHE A 5 4.26 8.33 -9.09
N GLY A 6 4.61 7.48 -10.07
CA GLY A 6 5.75 7.70 -10.95
C GLY A 6 5.62 8.97 -11.78
N GLN A 7 4.43 9.21 -12.35
CA GLN A 7 4.14 10.46 -13.08
C GLN A 7 4.25 11.68 -12.17
N PHE A 8 3.71 11.61 -10.95
CA PHE A 8 3.85 12.66 -9.94
C PHE A 8 5.31 12.99 -9.65
N LEU A 9 6.15 11.97 -9.42
CA LEU A 9 7.58 12.18 -9.14
C LEU A 9 8.33 12.78 -10.33
N ILE A 10 8.05 12.33 -11.55
CA ILE A 10 8.65 12.88 -12.77
C ILE A 10 8.34 14.37 -12.90
N TYR A 11 7.10 14.79 -12.61
CA TYR A 11 6.71 16.21 -12.68
C TYR A 11 7.22 17.05 -11.51
N LEU A 12 7.49 16.42 -10.37
CA LEU A 12 8.05 17.09 -9.19
C LEU A 12 9.54 17.40 -9.37
N THR A 13 10.29 16.49 -9.99
CA THR A 13 11.76 16.59 -10.07
C THR A 13 12.24 17.19 -11.40
N PRO A 14 13.32 17.99 -11.39
CA PRO A 14 13.89 18.55 -12.62
C PRO A 14 14.68 17.54 -13.45
N ASN A 15 15.01 16.36 -12.90
CA ASN A 15 15.83 15.34 -13.55
C ASN A 15 15.16 13.97 -13.45
N GLN A 16 15.02 13.28 -14.60
CA GLN A 16 14.45 11.95 -14.69
C GLN A 16 15.20 10.91 -13.86
N LEU A 17 16.53 10.98 -13.77
CA LEU A 17 17.31 10.06 -12.95
C LEU A 17 16.94 10.21 -11.47
N LEU A 18 16.77 11.44 -10.99
CA LEU A 18 16.35 11.71 -9.61
C LEU A 18 14.93 11.18 -9.36
N ALA A 19 14.01 11.35 -10.32
CA ALA A 19 12.67 10.79 -10.24
C ALA A 19 12.70 9.27 -10.07
N MET A 20 13.54 8.58 -10.85
CA MET A 20 13.68 7.12 -10.80
C MET A 20 14.26 6.64 -9.47
N LEU A 21 15.30 7.33 -8.95
CA LEU A 21 15.89 7.00 -7.65
C LEU A 21 14.88 7.17 -6.50
N LEU A 22 14.12 8.27 -6.50
CA LEU A 22 13.08 8.50 -5.50
C LEU A 22 11.97 7.45 -5.62
N ALA A 23 11.52 7.15 -6.85
CA ALA A 23 10.50 6.14 -7.08
C ALA A 23 10.94 4.77 -6.55
N ALA A 24 12.17 4.36 -6.82
CA ALA A 24 12.73 3.11 -6.32
C ALA A 24 12.79 3.09 -4.79
N ALA A 25 13.29 4.15 -4.16
CA ALA A 25 13.38 4.26 -2.71
C ALA A 25 12.02 4.16 -2.02
N PHE A 26 11.01 4.89 -2.51
CA PHE A 26 9.65 4.84 -1.97
C PHE A 26 9.00 3.47 -2.18
N ASN A 27 9.17 2.84 -3.34
CA ASN A 27 8.65 1.49 -3.58
C ASN A 27 9.27 0.48 -2.61
N GLN A 28 10.56 0.59 -2.32
CA GLN A 28 11.22 -0.33 -1.40
C GLN A 28 10.79 -0.10 0.06
N LEU A 29 10.62 1.16 0.47
CA LEU A 29 10.04 1.49 1.78
C LEU A 29 8.62 0.91 1.90
N TRP A 30 7.78 1.09 0.88
CA TRP A 30 6.44 0.52 0.88
C TRP A 30 6.44 -1.00 0.89
N ALA A 31 7.38 -1.65 0.21
CA ALA A 31 7.50 -3.12 0.22
C ALA A 31 7.86 -3.68 1.60
N ILE A 32 8.71 -2.98 2.38
CA ILE A 32 9.11 -3.42 3.73
C ILE A 32 7.97 -3.23 4.73
N PHE A 33 7.28 -2.08 4.66
CA PHE A 33 6.26 -1.69 5.64
C PHE A 33 4.82 -2.00 5.19
N ASN A 34 4.60 -2.75 4.11
CA ASN A 34 3.23 -3.08 3.63
C ASN A 34 2.45 -4.03 4.54
N GLY A 35 3.07 -4.61 5.57
CA GLY A 35 2.42 -5.57 6.47
C GLY A 35 2.61 -7.04 6.07
N PHE A 36 3.26 -7.34 4.94
CA PHE A 36 3.51 -8.72 4.50
C PHE A 36 4.71 -9.35 5.21
N LEU A 37 5.88 -8.70 5.12
CA LEU A 37 7.10 -9.20 5.77
C LEU A 37 7.03 -9.06 7.29
N MET A 38 6.43 -7.97 7.77
CA MET A 38 6.25 -7.68 9.18
C MET A 38 4.78 -7.38 9.41
N PRO A 39 4.01 -8.30 10.03
CA PRO A 39 2.58 -8.11 10.22
C PRO A 39 2.31 -6.89 11.11
N TYR A 40 1.19 -6.22 10.85
CA TYR A 40 0.84 -4.94 11.49
C TYR A 40 0.91 -4.96 13.03
N PRO A 41 0.47 -6.02 13.74
CA PRO A 41 0.57 -6.11 15.19
C PRO A 41 2.02 -6.06 15.71
N SER A 42 2.97 -6.60 14.95
CA SER A 42 4.39 -6.71 15.30
C SER A 42 5.19 -5.43 15.03
N ILE A 43 4.63 -4.47 14.28
CA ILE A 43 5.29 -3.20 13.99
C ILE A 43 5.28 -2.32 15.25
N GLY A 44 6.44 -1.83 15.69
CA GLY A 44 6.54 -0.91 16.82
C GLY A 44 5.66 0.34 16.65
N GLN A 45 5.04 0.82 17.73
CA GLN A 45 4.00 1.87 17.70
C GLN A 45 4.42 3.12 16.90
N GLY A 46 5.69 3.53 17.01
CA GLY A 46 6.25 4.69 16.31
C GLY A 46 6.43 4.51 14.80
N TRP A 47 6.36 3.29 14.27
CA TRP A 47 6.53 2.98 12.84
C TRP A 47 5.23 2.55 12.16
N LYS A 48 4.15 2.33 12.93
CA LYS A 48 2.82 1.93 12.41
C LYS A 48 2.23 2.92 11.42
N TRP A 49 2.58 4.21 11.52
CA TRP A 49 2.10 5.23 10.58
C TRP A 49 2.67 5.01 9.17
N MET A 50 3.89 4.49 9.04
CA MET A 50 4.49 4.21 7.72
C MET A 50 3.73 3.11 6.99
N ASN A 51 3.27 2.10 7.73
CA ASN A 51 2.39 1.07 7.20
C ASN A 51 1.06 1.69 6.73
N ARG A 52 0.43 2.58 7.51
CA ARG A 52 -0.85 3.20 7.14
C ARG A 52 -0.77 4.23 5.99
N ILE A 53 0.37 4.89 5.80
CA ILE A 53 0.58 5.82 4.67
C ILE A 53 0.93 5.05 3.38
N SER A 54 1.46 3.84 3.50
CA SER A 54 1.82 3.03 2.35
C SER A 54 0.56 2.55 1.61
N PRO A 55 0.41 2.92 0.33
CA PRO A 55 -0.71 2.44 -0.46
C PRO A 55 -0.66 0.94 -0.77
N SER A 56 0.54 0.38 -0.75
CA SER A 56 0.77 -1.05 -0.92
C SER A 56 0.12 -1.85 0.20
N THR A 57 0.08 -1.30 1.42
CA THR A 57 -0.61 -1.90 2.57
C THR A 57 -2.10 -2.10 2.29
N TRP A 58 -2.79 -1.03 1.86
CA TRP A 58 -4.22 -1.08 1.59
C TRP A 58 -4.56 -1.96 0.39
N SER A 59 -3.68 -2.00 -0.62
CA SER A 59 -3.81 -2.93 -1.75
C SER A 59 -3.72 -4.39 -1.29
N LEU A 60 -2.71 -4.69 -0.46
CA LEU A 60 -2.48 -6.04 0.05
C LEU A 60 -3.59 -6.49 0.99
N TYR A 61 -4.03 -5.61 1.90
CA TYR A 61 -5.18 -5.85 2.76
C TYR A 61 -6.41 -6.18 1.92
N GLY A 62 -6.80 -5.28 1.01
CA GLY A 62 -8.00 -5.47 0.18
C GLY A 62 -7.97 -6.75 -0.64
N LEU A 63 -6.82 -7.08 -1.25
CA LEU A 63 -6.65 -8.32 -2.02
C LEU A 63 -6.72 -9.56 -1.13
N THR A 64 -5.95 -9.58 -0.03
CA THR A 64 -5.92 -10.72 0.89
C THR A 64 -7.31 -10.99 1.46
N CYS A 65 -7.98 -9.96 1.99
CA CYS A 65 -9.31 -10.13 2.58
C CYS A 65 -10.35 -10.52 1.53
N SER A 66 -10.27 -9.99 0.31
CA SER A 66 -11.19 -10.37 -0.77
C SER A 66 -11.03 -11.83 -1.21
N GLN A 67 -9.89 -12.46 -0.97
CA GLN A 67 -9.63 -13.84 -1.42
C GLN A 67 -9.66 -14.85 -0.28
N LEU A 68 -9.27 -14.46 0.93
CA LEU A 68 -8.93 -15.37 2.02
C LEU A 68 -9.76 -15.15 3.28
N CYS A 69 -10.34 -13.96 3.50
CA CYS A 69 -11.12 -13.71 4.73
C CYS A 69 -12.54 -14.29 4.71
N ASP A 70 -13.04 -14.76 3.57
CA ASP A 70 -14.37 -15.39 3.42
C ASP A 70 -14.26 -16.90 3.11
N GLN A 71 -13.05 -17.47 3.25
CA GLN A 71 -12.78 -18.87 2.93
C GLN A 71 -12.42 -19.62 4.21
N ASP A 72 -13.36 -20.45 4.69
CA ASP A 72 -13.15 -21.33 5.85
C ASP A 72 -12.47 -22.64 5.44
N VAL A 73 -11.41 -22.54 4.65
CA VAL A 73 -10.59 -23.70 4.30
C VAL A 73 -9.73 -24.05 5.52
N PRO A 74 -9.75 -25.31 6.00
CA PRO A 74 -8.89 -25.73 7.09
C PRO A 74 -7.42 -25.69 6.64
N MET A 75 -6.58 -25.10 7.47
CA MET A 75 -5.12 -25.03 7.29
C MET A 75 -4.41 -25.35 8.60
N ALA A 76 -3.14 -25.72 8.50
CA ALA A 76 -2.27 -25.77 9.67
C ALA A 76 -1.58 -24.41 9.81
N ASP A 77 -1.70 -23.79 10.98
CA ASP A 77 -0.98 -22.56 11.33
C ASP A 77 0.55 -22.80 11.39
N LEU A 78 1.33 -21.72 11.50
CA LEU A 78 2.78 -21.74 11.70
C LEU A 78 3.22 -22.59 12.90
N ALA A 79 2.34 -22.78 13.90
CA ALA A 79 2.55 -23.63 15.07
C ALA A 79 2.05 -25.09 14.89
N GLY A 80 1.52 -25.44 13.71
CA GLY A 80 0.98 -26.78 13.41
C GLY A 80 -0.41 -27.05 13.99
N GLN A 81 -1.13 -26.03 14.47
CA GLN A 81 -2.51 -26.15 14.94
C GLN A 81 -3.50 -26.04 13.78
N GLU A 82 -4.60 -26.79 13.83
CA GLU A 82 -5.68 -26.67 12.85
C GLU A 82 -6.42 -25.35 13.06
N THR A 83 -6.32 -24.45 12.08
CA THR A 83 -7.02 -23.17 12.05
C THR A 83 -7.68 -22.98 10.69
N THR A 84 -8.64 -22.06 10.59
CA THR A 84 -9.17 -21.65 9.28
C THR A 84 -8.31 -20.52 8.71
N VAL A 85 -8.23 -20.44 7.39
CA VAL A 85 -7.53 -19.35 6.69
C VAL A 85 -8.07 -17.98 7.13
N SER A 86 -9.39 -17.87 7.31
CA SER A 86 -10.08 -16.68 7.80
C SER A 86 -9.55 -16.23 9.18
N ALA A 87 -9.49 -17.16 10.15
CA ALA A 87 -9.00 -16.88 11.49
C ALA A 87 -7.50 -16.52 11.51
N PHE A 88 -6.68 -17.18 10.69
CA PHE A 88 -5.26 -16.86 10.57
C PHE A 88 -5.02 -15.43 10.06
N VAL A 89 -5.78 -14.98 9.04
CA VAL A 89 -5.62 -13.63 8.50
C VAL A 89 -5.99 -12.57 9.55
N GLU A 90 -7.03 -12.82 10.34
CA GLU A 90 -7.44 -11.91 11.41
C GLU A 90 -6.44 -11.89 12.57
N GLU A 91 -5.99 -13.05 13.05
CA GLU A 91 -5.09 -13.15 14.20
C GLU A 91 -3.66 -12.71 13.88
N TYR A 92 -3.11 -13.15 12.74
CA TYR A 92 -1.73 -12.88 12.36
C TYR A 92 -1.55 -11.50 11.72
N PHE A 93 -2.41 -11.13 10.76
CA PHE A 93 -2.28 -9.85 10.05
C PHE A 93 -3.12 -8.71 10.67
N GLY A 94 -4.15 -9.02 11.47
CA GLY A 94 -5.06 -8.02 12.03
C GLY A 94 -5.99 -7.44 10.96
N TRP A 95 -6.34 -8.22 9.94
CA TRP A 95 -7.17 -7.76 8.83
C TRP A 95 -8.57 -8.37 8.87
N GLU A 96 -9.58 -7.51 8.82
CA GLU A 96 -10.99 -7.82 8.94
C GLU A 96 -11.71 -7.69 7.59
N TYR A 97 -12.59 -8.64 7.27
CA TYR A 97 -13.37 -8.62 6.02
C TYR A 97 -14.20 -7.35 5.84
N GLY A 98 -14.81 -6.84 6.92
CA GLY A 98 -15.66 -5.64 6.88
C GLY A 98 -14.94 -4.37 6.43
N PHE A 99 -13.60 -4.36 6.48
CA PHE A 99 -12.80 -3.18 6.14
C PHE A 99 -12.42 -3.11 4.64
N ILE A 100 -12.74 -4.13 3.83
CA ILE A 100 -12.39 -4.17 2.39
C ILE A 100 -12.90 -2.93 1.64
N TRP A 101 -14.14 -2.50 1.92
CA TRP A 101 -14.73 -1.32 1.29
C TRP A 101 -13.96 -0.03 1.61
N TRP A 102 -13.46 0.10 2.84
CA TRP A 102 -12.61 1.21 3.23
C TRP A 102 -11.27 1.16 2.51
N CYS A 103 -10.65 -0.02 2.37
CA CYS A 103 -9.44 -0.19 1.57
C CYS A 103 -9.65 0.27 0.12
N ALA A 104 -10.76 -0.12 -0.51
CA ALA A 104 -11.10 0.29 -1.87
C ALA A 104 -11.26 1.83 -1.99
N LEU A 105 -11.97 2.45 -1.04
CA LEU A 105 -12.14 3.91 -1.00
C LEU A 105 -10.82 4.65 -0.80
N ILE A 106 -9.95 4.17 0.10
CA ILE A 106 -8.63 4.76 0.34
C ILE A 106 -7.77 4.68 -0.93
N LEU A 107 -7.77 3.55 -1.63
CA LEU A 107 -7.02 3.39 -2.88
C LEU A 107 -7.54 4.30 -4.00
N LEU A 108 -8.85 4.47 -4.10
CA LEU A 108 -9.47 5.44 -5.02
C LEU A 108 -9.07 6.87 -4.67
N ALA A 109 -9.11 7.24 -3.39
CA ALA A 109 -8.68 8.56 -2.92
C ALA A 109 -7.22 8.83 -3.27
N TYR A 110 -6.33 7.85 -3.10
CA TYR A 110 -4.94 7.95 -3.53
C TYR A 110 -4.80 8.16 -5.04
N CYS A 111 -5.56 7.44 -5.86
CA CYS A 111 -5.51 7.61 -7.31
C CYS A 111 -5.94 9.01 -7.74
N ILE A 112 -7.01 9.53 -7.13
CA ILE A 112 -7.49 10.90 -7.37
C ILE A 112 -6.41 11.90 -6.92
N PHE A 113 -5.90 11.76 -5.70
CA PHE A 113 -4.88 12.63 -5.14
C PHE A 113 -3.63 12.70 -6.03
N PHE A 114 -3.06 11.55 -6.42
CA PHE A 114 -1.87 11.53 -7.27
C PHE A 114 -2.15 12.09 -8.65
N ARG A 115 -3.35 11.86 -9.20
CA ARG A 115 -3.75 12.44 -10.49
C ARG A 115 -3.88 13.96 -10.41
N THR A 116 -4.58 14.49 -9.42
CA THR A 116 -4.75 15.94 -9.25
C THR A 116 -3.44 16.62 -8.93
N ALA A 117 -2.61 16.03 -8.06
CA ALA A 117 -1.29 16.55 -7.74
C ALA A 117 -0.37 16.60 -8.96
N SER A 118 -0.40 15.56 -9.80
CA SER A 118 0.35 15.53 -11.07
C SER A 118 -0.09 16.63 -12.04
N VAL A 119 -1.40 16.83 -12.20
CA VAL A 119 -1.95 17.89 -13.08
C VAL A 119 -1.60 19.29 -12.54
N ILE A 120 -1.68 19.49 -11.22
CA ILE A 120 -1.30 20.76 -10.59
C ILE A 120 0.19 21.03 -10.79
N LEU A 121 1.06 20.04 -10.56
CA LEU A 121 2.49 20.17 -10.79
C LEU A 121 2.79 20.49 -12.25
N LEU A 122 2.17 19.79 -13.20
CA LEU A 122 2.32 20.09 -14.62
C LEU A 122 1.88 21.53 -14.96
N SER A 123 0.78 22.00 -14.36
CA SER A 123 0.25 23.36 -14.61
C SER A 123 1.10 24.48 -13.98
N ARG A 124 1.71 24.22 -12.81
CA ARG A 124 2.49 25.20 -12.04
C ARG A 124 3.96 25.18 -12.39
N VAL A 125 4.48 24.01 -12.74
CA VAL A 125 5.91 23.77 -12.96
C VAL A 125 6.13 23.50 -14.44
N ASN A 126 6.15 24.59 -15.20
CA ASN A 126 6.37 24.58 -16.65
C ASN A 126 7.88 24.41 -16.95
N PHE A 127 8.43 23.22 -16.68
CA PHE A 127 9.84 22.92 -17.00
C PHE A 127 10.11 22.86 -18.52
N LEU A 128 9.07 22.70 -19.35
CA LEU A 128 9.18 22.67 -20.82
C LEU A 128 9.31 24.07 -21.47
N LYS A 129 9.28 25.15 -20.68
CA LYS A 129 9.46 26.53 -21.16
C LYS A 129 10.83 27.12 -20.82
N ARG A 130 11.85 26.26 -20.70
CA ARG A 130 13.25 26.65 -20.55
C ARG A 130 14.10 25.97 -21.63
#